data_AF-A0A7C1G136-F1
#
_entry.id   AF-A0A7C1G136-F1
#
_cell.length_a   1.000
_cell.length_b   1.000
_cell.length_c   1.000
_cell.angle_alpha   90.00
_cell.angle_beta   90.00
_cell.angle_gamma   90.00
#
_symmetry.space_group_name_H-M   'P 1'
#
loop_
_entity.id
_entity.type
_entity.pdbx_description
1 polymer ?
#
loop_
_entity_poly.entity_id
_entity_poly.type
_entity_poly.pdbx_seq_one_letter_code
_entity_poly.pdbx_strand_id
1 'polypeptide(L)'
;MRLENFETNCRLVGFTLQNGSGTIVLGSSNSTKTFGGGIRIYKASLNLEHCILKNNEAYNGGGISSSRSNLFLKGNRIFHNYANQYGGGILFTSLATPLNHIIFDQTDLNSLYMNYASAGYDLAKTDTAYCSLIILDTGTIQKPSHYYLLSISPNRYPVDNLSIQVNNWKIEQADSDLYVSPDGDDQNSGLSPDEPLKTIAFALIKIKSDSANPKTIHLAEGTYSPSQTGEKLAIGLKSYVALEGAAREKTVVDAENKSHCAYLLSRENGIFLKNISFIHGYGYHYFVTTAGIDASGSYRIILDSLAFLNCSSDYDAGITMGQNDTTLILNSLFQNNRGVTSINIYNSVFNKNHEIFFNISSCQILNNMYDSTLINNGFDKKLCIPISIYTDNYPNLGKINGTIINSEITNTLDSAVDNSLPVSNGVSATGNIQLNIINSTIGDNFT
;
A
#
# COMPACT_ATOMS: atom_id res chain seq x y z
N MET A 1 -21.31 2.76 -13.48
CA MET A 1 -21.50 2.36 -14.90
C MET A 1 -20.57 1.20 -15.21
N ARG A 2 -21.00 0.24 -16.04
CA ARG A 2 -20.20 -0.92 -16.45
C ARG A 2 -20.32 -1.09 -17.97
N LEU A 3 -19.19 -1.22 -18.66
CA LEU A 3 -19.08 -1.40 -20.11
C LEU A 3 -18.20 -2.63 -20.39
N GLU A 4 -18.72 -3.63 -21.09
CA GLU A 4 -18.05 -4.92 -21.28
C GLU A 4 -18.32 -5.59 -22.63
N ASN A 5 -17.75 -6.77 -22.88
CA ASN A 5 -18.09 -7.64 -24.02
C ASN A 5 -17.84 -7.04 -25.42
N PHE A 6 -16.71 -6.39 -25.60
CA PHE A 6 -16.24 -5.82 -26.88
C PHE A 6 -17.13 -4.70 -27.41
N GLU A 7 -17.87 -4.02 -26.53
CA GLU A 7 -18.60 -2.80 -26.86
C GLU A 7 -17.64 -1.73 -27.41
N THR A 8 -17.99 -1.19 -28.58
CA THR A 8 -17.24 -0.14 -29.29
C THR A 8 -18.15 1.05 -29.57
N ASN A 9 -17.57 2.22 -29.85
CA ASN A 9 -18.29 3.48 -30.10
C ASN A 9 -19.15 3.96 -28.92
N CYS A 10 -18.86 3.52 -27.71
CA CYS A 10 -19.54 4.03 -26.53
C CYS A 10 -19.03 5.43 -26.20
N ARG A 11 -19.97 6.35 -25.97
CA ARG A 11 -19.68 7.75 -25.69
C ARG A 11 -20.54 8.21 -24.52
N LEU A 12 -19.89 8.80 -23.52
CA LEU A 12 -20.56 9.37 -22.35
C LEU A 12 -20.19 10.85 -22.24
N VAL A 13 -21.19 11.73 -22.26
CA VAL A 13 -20.98 13.18 -22.35
C VAL A 13 -21.77 13.91 -21.27
N GLY A 14 -21.11 14.77 -20.50
CA GLY A 14 -21.79 15.74 -19.62
C GLY A 14 -22.41 15.16 -18.33
N PHE A 15 -22.10 13.92 -17.95
CA PHE A 15 -22.66 13.30 -16.75
C PHE A 15 -21.81 13.55 -15.50
N THR A 16 -22.46 13.60 -14.34
CA THR A 16 -21.78 13.48 -13.04
C THR A 16 -21.98 12.06 -12.51
N LEU A 17 -20.88 11.34 -12.26
CA LEU A 17 -20.87 10.02 -11.63
C LEU A 17 -20.21 10.15 -10.26
N GLN A 18 -20.96 9.83 -9.22
CA GLN A 18 -20.50 9.98 -7.84
C GLN A 18 -21.10 8.94 -6.91
N ASN A 19 -20.45 8.71 -5.78
CA ASN A 19 -20.87 7.77 -4.73
C ASN A 19 -21.03 6.33 -5.23
N GLY A 20 -20.34 5.96 -6.30
CA GLY A 20 -20.29 4.58 -6.78
C GLY A 20 -19.31 3.74 -5.98
N SER A 21 -19.64 2.47 -5.73
CA SER A 21 -18.85 1.50 -4.92
C SER A 21 -18.11 0.45 -5.76
N GLY A 22 -18.15 0.59 -7.09
CA GLY A 22 -17.48 -0.28 -8.04
C GLY A 22 -18.20 -1.59 -8.35
N THR A 23 -17.69 -2.30 -9.36
CA THR A 23 -18.22 -3.62 -9.76
C THR A 23 -17.43 -4.73 -9.09
N ILE A 24 -18.11 -5.67 -8.43
CA ILE A 24 -17.49 -6.86 -7.84
C ILE A 24 -16.93 -7.74 -8.97
N VAL A 25 -15.62 -8.01 -8.94
CA VAL A 25 -14.94 -8.87 -9.93
C VAL A 25 -14.47 -10.20 -9.37
N LEU A 26 -14.19 -10.24 -8.07
CA LEU A 26 -13.84 -11.44 -7.31
C LEU A 26 -14.50 -11.29 -5.94
N GLY A 27 -15.18 -12.34 -5.49
CA GLY A 27 -15.90 -12.35 -4.22
C GLY A 27 -15.82 -13.71 -3.55
N SER A 28 -15.56 -13.73 -2.25
CA SER A 28 -15.86 -14.83 -1.32
C SER A 28 -16.79 -14.29 -0.21
N SER A 29 -17.25 -15.15 0.70
CA SER A 29 -18.15 -14.73 1.80
C SER A 29 -17.59 -13.58 2.64
N ASN A 30 -16.26 -13.39 2.66
CA ASN A 30 -15.56 -12.46 3.55
C ASN A 30 -14.64 -11.47 2.80
N SER A 31 -14.63 -11.46 1.46
CA SER A 31 -13.75 -10.57 0.68
C SER A 31 -14.33 -10.24 -0.70
N THR A 32 -14.43 -8.95 -1.05
CA THR A 32 -14.93 -8.51 -2.37
C THR A 32 -13.98 -7.51 -3.01
N LYS A 33 -13.37 -7.86 -4.15
CA LYS A 33 -12.63 -6.91 -5.00
C LYS A 33 -13.60 -6.15 -5.88
N THR A 34 -13.72 -4.84 -5.69
CA THR A 34 -14.52 -3.95 -6.53
C THR A 34 -13.64 -3.09 -7.43
N PHE A 35 -14.02 -2.95 -8.70
CA PHE A 35 -13.23 -2.22 -9.68
C PHE A 35 -14.09 -1.13 -10.32
N GLY A 36 -13.52 0.07 -10.51
CA GLY A 36 -14.17 1.14 -11.24
C GLY A 36 -15.35 1.73 -10.48
N GLY A 37 -15.07 2.48 -9.41
CA GLY A 37 -16.10 2.99 -8.49
C GLY A 37 -17.22 3.72 -9.23
N GLY A 38 -16.85 4.64 -10.11
CA GLY A 38 -17.77 5.31 -11.04
C GLY A 38 -17.98 4.52 -12.33
N ILE A 39 -16.89 4.15 -13.01
CA ILE A 39 -16.92 3.47 -14.32
C ILE A 39 -15.99 2.27 -14.33
N ARG A 40 -16.53 1.09 -14.69
CA ARG A 40 -15.74 -0.08 -15.09
C ARG A 40 -15.81 -0.30 -16.59
N ILE A 41 -14.65 -0.45 -17.23
CA ILE A 41 -14.49 -0.79 -18.64
C ILE A 41 -13.66 -2.08 -18.72
N TYR A 42 -14.22 -3.14 -19.31
CA TYR A 42 -13.51 -4.40 -19.47
C TYR A 42 -13.74 -5.00 -20.86
N LYS A 43 -12.67 -5.12 -21.65
CA LYS A 43 -12.76 -5.49 -23.06
C LYS A 43 -13.73 -4.59 -23.83
N ALA A 44 -13.62 -3.27 -23.72
CA ALA A 44 -14.50 -2.33 -24.43
C ALA A 44 -13.78 -1.03 -24.79
N SER A 45 -14.45 -0.08 -25.46
CA SER A 45 -13.89 1.24 -25.76
C SER A 45 -14.85 2.37 -25.34
N LEU A 46 -14.35 3.36 -24.60
CA LEU A 46 -15.15 4.49 -24.13
C LEU A 46 -14.52 5.84 -24.52
N ASN A 47 -15.33 6.71 -25.11
CA ASN A 47 -15.08 8.14 -25.20
C ASN A 47 -15.80 8.83 -24.03
N LEU A 48 -15.04 9.38 -23.09
CA LEU A 48 -15.56 10.08 -21.93
C LEU A 48 -15.30 11.57 -22.12
N GLU A 49 -16.37 12.36 -22.17
CA GLU A 49 -16.29 13.77 -22.52
C GLU A 49 -17.06 14.64 -21.52
N HIS A 50 -16.43 15.70 -21.01
CA HIS A 50 -17.06 16.68 -20.13
C HIS A 50 -17.82 16.08 -18.94
N CYS A 51 -17.37 14.93 -18.45
CA CYS A 51 -17.97 14.27 -17.30
C CYS A 51 -17.27 14.67 -16.00
N ILE A 52 -18.01 14.61 -14.90
CA ILE A 52 -17.49 14.79 -13.55
C ILE A 52 -17.53 13.43 -12.84
N LEU A 53 -16.37 12.92 -12.43
CA LEU A 53 -16.28 11.71 -11.64
C LEU A 53 -15.70 12.07 -10.27
N LYS A 54 -16.51 11.98 -9.22
CA LYS A 54 -16.08 12.36 -7.87
C LYS A 54 -16.66 11.50 -6.78
N ASN A 55 -15.97 11.40 -5.64
CA ASN A 55 -16.45 10.68 -4.47
C ASN A 55 -16.88 9.24 -4.79
N ASN A 56 -16.21 8.60 -5.74
CA ASN A 56 -16.40 7.18 -6.02
C ASN A 56 -15.32 6.37 -5.31
N GLU A 57 -15.67 5.15 -4.94
CA GLU A 57 -14.84 4.26 -4.15
C GLU A 57 -14.80 2.86 -4.77
N ALA A 58 -13.61 2.28 -4.83
CA ALA A 58 -13.41 0.90 -5.24
C ALA A 58 -12.15 0.33 -4.59
N TYR A 59 -11.91 -0.98 -4.74
CA TYR A 59 -10.59 -1.52 -4.44
C TYR A 59 -9.51 -0.98 -5.39
N ASN A 60 -9.85 -0.88 -6.68
CA ASN A 60 -8.96 -0.47 -7.74
C ASN A 60 -9.69 0.42 -8.76
N GLY A 61 -9.09 1.53 -9.16
CA GLY A 61 -9.75 2.48 -10.07
C GLY A 61 -10.95 3.15 -9.40
N GLY A 62 -10.72 4.01 -8.41
CA GLY A 62 -11.79 4.63 -7.61
C GLY A 62 -12.79 5.38 -8.49
N GLY A 63 -12.31 6.22 -9.41
CA GLY A 63 -13.14 6.84 -10.44
C GLY A 63 -13.41 5.87 -11.60
N ILE A 64 -12.34 5.46 -12.27
CA ILE A 64 -12.39 4.62 -13.48
C ILE A 64 -11.45 3.42 -13.32
N SER A 65 -11.93 2.23 -13.64
CA SER A 65 -11.09 1.06 -13.89
C SER A 65 -11.27 0.63 -15.34
N SER A 66 -10.19 0.66 -16.12
CA SER A 66 -10.13 0.19 -17.49
C SER A 66 -9.20 -1.02 -17.59
N SER A 67 -9.65 -2.08 -18.23
CA SER A 67 -8.84 -3.28 -18.45
C SER A 67 -9.09 -3.89 -19.81
N ARG A 68 -8.02 -4.19 -20.56
CA ARG A 68 -8.10 -4.68 -21.94
C ARG A 68 -9.00 -3.82 -22.84
N SER A 69 -8.94 -2.51 -22.67
CA SER A 69 -9.92 -1.56 -23.20
C SER A 69 -9.25 -0.30 -23.73
N ASN A 70 -9.94 0.48 -24.57
CA ASN A 70 -9.49 1.82 -24.96
C ASN A 70 -10.27 2.89 -24.21
N LEU A 71 -9.59 3.93 -23.73
CA LEU A 71 -10.19 5.04 -23.01
C LEU A 71 -9.71 6.36 -23.60
N PHE A 72 -10.64 7.15 -24.12
CA PHE A 72 -10.40 8.50 -24.63
C PHE A 72 -11.02 9.49 -23.65
N LEU A 73 -10.22 10.47 -23.20
CA LEU A 73 -10.59 11.43 -22.17
C LEU A 73 -10.54 12.85 -22.76
N LYS A 74 -11.64 13.58 -22.67
CA LYS A 74 -11.75 14.97 -23.15
C LYS A 74 -12.53 15.83 -22.15
N GLY A 75 -11.94 16.93 -21.67
CA GLY A 75 -12.64 17.93 -20.86
C GLY A 75 -13.24 17.41 -19.53
N ASN A 76 -12.78 16.27 -19.01
CA ASN A 76 -13.36 15.66 -17.81
C ASN A 76 -12.75 16.21 -16.52
N ARG A 77 -13.49 16.06 -15.40
CA ARG A 77 -12.99 16.34 -14.05
C ARG A 77 -13.09 15.10 -13.18
N ILE A 78 -11.96 14.54 -12.78
CA ILE A 78 -11.88 13.29 -12.00
C ILE A 78 -11.15 13.59 -10.69
N PHE A 79 -11.88 13.66 -9.58
CA PHE A 79 -11.32 14.12 -8.30
C PHE A 79 -12.02 13.55 -7.06
N HIS A 80 -11.33 13.49 -5.92
CA HIS A 80 -11.85 12.94 -4.66
C HIS A 80 -12.40 11.51 -4.80
N ASN A 81 -11.90 10.75 -5.77
CA ASN A 81 -12.17 9.33 -5.84
C ASN A 81 -11.12 8.57 -5.02
N TYR A 82 -11.51 7.43 -4.47
CA TYR A 82 -10.70 6.64 -3.57
C TYR A 82 -10.58 5.21 -4.10
N ALA A 83 -9.35 4.75 -4.24
CA ALA A 83 -9.04 3.34 -4.44
C ALA A 83 -8.24 2.85 -3.25
N ASN A 84 -8.53 1.65 -2.76
CA ASN A 84 -7.72 1.09 -1.69
C ASN A 84 -6.29 0.77 -2.14
N GLN A 85 -6.09 0.33 -3.39
CA GLN A 85 -4.77 -0.10 -3.88
C GLN A 85 -4.18 0.81 -4.96
N TYR A 86 -4.72 0.78 -6.18
CA TYR A 86 -4.15 1.52 -7.30
C TYR A 86 -5.15 2.43 -8.01
N GLY A 87 -4.69 3.61 -8.42
CA GLY A 87 -5.42 4.49 -9.33
C GLY A 87 -6.69 5.04 -8.70
N GLY A 88 -6.56 5.96 -7.75
CA GLY A 88 -7.71 6.58 -7.08
C GLY A 88 -8.64 7.23 -8.09
N GLY A 89 -8.07 8.01 -9.02
CA GLY A 89 -8.80 8.56 -10.16
C GLY A 89 -9.02 7.51 -11.24
N ILE A 90 -7.93 7.01 -11.82
CA ILE A 90 -7.96 6.07 -12.95
C ILE A 90 -6.98 4.92 -12.72
N LEU A 91 -7.46 3.69 -12.84
CA LEU A 91 -6.61 2.51 -13.07
C LEU A 91 -6.78 2.05 -14.52
N PHE A 92 -5.67 1.92 -15.25
CA PHE A 92 -5.65 1.42 -16.63
C PHE A 92 -4.71 0.22 -16.81
N THR A 93 -5.27 -0.96 -17.07
CA THR A 93 -4.50 -2.20 -17.19
C THR A 93 -4.54 -2.79 -18.59
N SER A 94 -3.36 -3.16 -19.09
CA SER A 94 -3.17 -3.84 -20.36
C SER A 94 -2.48 -5.18 -20.13
N LEU A 95 -3.14 -6.27 -20.54
CA LEU A 95 -2.56 -7.61 -20.60
C LEU A 95 -2.23 -7.82 -22.08
N ALA A 96 -0.94 -7.76 -22.44
CA ALA A 96 -0.38 -7.60 -23.78
C ALA A 96 -1.20 -8.08 -25.01
N THR A 97 -1.13 -7.27 -26.07
CA THR A 97 -1.62 -7.36 -27.47
C THR A 97 -3.08 -7.80 -27.75
N PRO A 98 -3.90 -6.99 -28.47
CA PRO A 98 -3.59 -5.68 -29.06
C PRO A 98 -3.31 -4.60 -27.99
N LEU A 99 -2.55 -3.57 -28.37
CA LEU A 99 -2.19 -2.46 -27.49
C LEU A 99 -3.47 -1.72 -27.08
N ASN A 100 -3.71 -1.65 -25.77
CA ASN A 100 -4.79 -0.88 -25.18
C ASN A 100 -4.31 0.56 -25.00
N HIS A 101 -5.14 1.53 -25.39
CA HIS A 101 -4.77 2.94 -25.41
C HIS A 101 -5.54 3.74 -24.36
N ILE A 102 -4.81 4.56 -23.59
CA ILE A 102 -5.38 5.68 -22.84
C ILE A 102 -4.93 6.99 -23.47
N ILE A 103 -5.88 7.77 -23.99
CA ILE A 103 -5.61 8.97 -24.77
C ILE A 103 -6.28 10.16 -24.08
N PHE A 104 -5.47 11.17 -23.76
CA PHE A 104 -5.91 12.46 -23.27
C PHE A 104 -6.01 13.44 -24.44
N ASP A 105 -7.13 14.13 -24.57
CA ASP A 105 -7.27 15.23 -25.54
C ASP A 105 -6.26 16.34 -25.23
N GLN A 106 -5.62 16.88 -26.27
CA GLN A 106 -4.53 17.84 -26.16
C GLN A 106 -5.00 19.31 -26.19
N THR A 107 -6.30 19.53 -26.40
CA THR A 107 -6.90 20.86 -26.55
C THR A 107 -7.99 21.11 -25.51
N ASP A 108 -8.87 20.14 -25.32
CA ASP A 108 -9.94 20.17 -24.34
C ASP A 108 -9.52 19.33 -23.15
N LEU A 109 -8.72 19.99 -22.31
CA LEU A 109 -7.86 19.36 -21.34
C LEU A 109 -8.67 18.75 -20.18
N ASN A 110 -8.21 17.61 -19.70
CA ASN A 110 -8.80 16.96 -18.54
C ASN A 110 -8.21 17.52 -17.24
N SER A 111 -9.00 17.46 -16.16
CA SER A 111 -8.55 17.70 -14.80
C SER A 111 -8.56 16.40 -14.00
N LEU A 112 -7.43 16.07 -13.39
CA LEU A 112 -7.25 14.85 -12.60
C LEU A 112 -6.46 15.23 -11.35
N TYR A 113 -7.16 15.33 -10.22
CA TYR A 113 -6.57 15.87 -9.00
C TYR A 113 -7.22 15.33 -7.72
N MET A 114 -6.48 15.34 -6.62
CA MET A 114 -6.98 15.03 -5.27
C MET A 114 -7.73 13.70 -5.20
N ASN A 115 -7.35 12.72 -6.02
CA ASN A 115 -7.79 11.35 -5.81
C ASN A 115 -6.82 10.67 -4.83
N TYR A 116 -7.25 9.56 -4.24
CA TYR A 116 -6.43 8.83 -3.28
C TYR A 116 -6.32 7.36 -3.69
N ALA A 117 -5.09 6.83 -3.64
CA ALA A 117 -4.82 5.41 -3.63
C ALA A 117 -3.54 5.11 -2.86
N SER A 118 -3.35 3.87 -2.44
CA SER A 118 -2.06 3.45 -1.84
C SER A 118 -0.88 3.63 -2.80
N ALA A 119 -1.11 3.53 -4.12
CA ALA A 119 -0.11 3.85 -5.14
C ALA A 119 -0.74 4.39 -6.44
N GLY A 120 -0.13 5.43 -7.02
CA GLY A 120 -0.66 6.10 -8.21
C GLY A 120 -1.99 6.77 -7.93
N TYR A 121 -1.96 7.83 -7.12
CA TYR A 121 -3.16 8.48 -6.55
C TYR A 121 -4.17 8.88 -7.64
N ASP A 122 -3.70 9.60 -8.65
CA ASP A 122 -4.52 10.15 -9.71
C ASP A 122 -4.67 9.17 -10.87
N LEU A 123 -3.54 8.59 -11.30
CA LEU A 123 -3.49 7.60 -12.38
C LEU A 123 -2.54 6.47 -11.97
N ALA A 124 -2.96 5.23 -12.22
CA ALA A 124 -2.08 4.09 -12.29
C ALA A 124 -2.31 3.36 -13.61
N LYS A 125 -1.23 3.04 -14.35
CA LYS A 125 -1.32 2.22 -15.56
C LYS A 125 -0.26 1.13 -15.61
N THR A 126 -0.50 0.06 -16.36
CA THR A 126 0.59 -0.85 -16.74
C THR A 126 1.50 -0.21 -17.81
N ASP A 127 2.80 -0.48 -17.76
CA ASP A 127 3.79 0.03 -18.71
C ASP A 127 3.55 -0.44 -20.15
N THR A 128 2.89 -1.59 -20.32
CA THR A 128 2.42 -2.16 -21.59
C THR A 128 1.27 -1.39 -22.25
N ALA A 129 0.62 -0.47 -21.54
CA ALA A 129 -0.43 0.37 -22.09
C ALA A 129 0.20 1.59 -22.80
N TYR A 130 -0.23 1.85 -24.04
CA TYR A 130 0.09 3.11 -24.70
C TYR A 130 -0.66 4.23 -24.00
N CYS A 131 0.06 5.31 -23.69
CA CYS A 131 -0.48 6.53 -23.12
C CYS A 131 0.01 7.70 -23.96
N SER A 132 -0.92 8.57 -24.37
CA SER A 132 -0.54 9.83 -25.02
C SER A 132 0.23 10.74 -24.06
N LEU A 133 0.81 11.84 -24.58
CA LEU A 133 1.20 12.96 -23.74
C LEU A 133 0.02 13.35 -22.84
N ILE A 134 0.27 13.50 -21.54
CA ILE A 134 -0.75 13.92 -20.58
C ILE A 134 -0.60 15.43 -20.41
N ILE A 135 -1.55 16.19 -20.95
CA ILE A 135 -1.69 17.63 -20.66
C ILE A 135 -2.95 17.80 -19.83
N LEU A 136 -2.78 18.20 -18.57
CA LEU A 136 -3.89 18.46 -17.65
C LEU A 136 -4.16 19.95 -17.57
N ASP A 137 -5.44 20.32 -17.57
CA ASP A 137 -5.88 21.65 -17.14
C ASP A 137 -5.52 21.84 -15.67
N THR A 138 -5.94 20.90 -14.83
CA THR A 138 -5.69 20.92 -13.38
C THR A 138 -5.19 19.57 -12.89
N GLY A 139 -4.01 19.54 -12.27
CA GLY A 139 -3.42 18.39 -11.57
C GLY A 139 -3.45 18.52 -10.04
N THR A 140 -3.05 17.47 -9.30
CA THR A 140 -2.89 17.57 -7.83
C THR A 140 -1.76 18.54 -7.47
N ILE A 141 -0.58 18.33 -8.06
CA ILE A 141 0.62 19.18 -7.89
C ILE A 141 1.17 19.58 -9.27
N GLN A 142 2.05 20.59 -9.30
CA GLN A 142 2.64 21.08 -10.55
C GLN A 142 3.49 20.03 -11.28
N LYS A 143 4.29 19.24 -10.54
CA LYS A 143 5.24 18.27 -11.10
C LYS A 143 5.02 16.88 -10.48
N PRO A 144 3.97 16.15 -10.92
CA PRO A 144 3.66 14.84 -10.36
C PRO A 144 4.75 13.81 -10.67
N SER A 145 5.22 13.11 -9.62
CA SER A 145 6.01 11.88 -9.75
C SER A 145 5.10 10.66 -9.91
N HIS A 146 5.69 9.46 -9.94
CA HIS A 146 4.97 8.19 -9.94
C HIS A 146 4.04 8.00 -8.72
N TYR A 147 4.25 8.76 -7.64
CA TYR A 147 3.35 8.77 -6.49
C TYR A 147 1.92 9.20 -6.88
N TYR A 148 1.81 10.13 -7.83
CA TYR A 148 0.53 10.66 -8.31
C TYR A 148 0.10 10.00 -9.63
N LEU A 149 1.01 9.92 -10.60
CA LEU A 149 0.77 9.36 -11.93
C LEU A 149 1.74 8.20 -12.18
N LEU A 150 1.31 7.00 -11.82
CA LEU A 150 2.09 5.79 -11.85
C LEU A 150 1.99 5.07 -13.20
N SER A 151 3.13 4.71 -13.77
CA SER A 151 3.23 3.61 -14.72
C SER A 151 4.00 2.46 -14.07
N ILE A 152 3.47 1.24 -14.15
CA ILE A 152 3.99 0.08 -13.42
C ILE A 152 4.28 -1.09 -14.36
N SER A 153 5.44 -1.71 -14.19
CA SER A 153 5.83 -2.92 -14.91
C SER A 153 5.07 -4.16 -14.42
N PRO A 154 5.08 -5.29 -15.16
CA PRO A 154 4.51 -6.55 -14.69
C PRO A 154 5.09 -7.03 -13.35
N ASN A 155 6.32 -6.64 -13.05
CA ASN A 155 7.01 -6.93 -11.79
C ASN A 155 6.71 -5.90 -10.68
N ARG A 156 5.70 -5.06 -10.85
CA ARG A 156 5.27 -4.01 -9.90
C ARG A 156 6.28 -2.87 -9.67
N TYR A 157 7.28 -2.72 -10.53
CA TYR A 157 8.21 -1.60 -10.45
C TYR A 157 7.67 -0.36 -11.16
N PRO A 158 7.81 0.85 -10.58
CA PRO A 158 7.62 2.11 -11.29
C PRO A 158 8.46 2.16 -12.57
N VAL A 159 7.88 2.74 -13.62
CA VAL A 159 8.53 2.97 -14.91
C VAL A 159 8.31 4.42 -15.30
N ASP A 160 9.40 5.17 -15.44
CA ASP A 160 9.38 6.60 -15.79
C ASP A 160 9.16 6.81 -17.30
N ASN A 161 7.99 6.41 -17.80
CA ASN A 161 7.63 6.51 -19.22
C ASN A 161 6.43 7.41 -19.51
N LEU A 162 5.99 8.19 -18.53
CA LEU A 162 4.92 9.17 -18.69
C LEU A 162 5.51 10.55 -18.98
N SER A 163 5.01 11.21 -20.03
CA SER A 163 5.25 12.62 -20.30
C SER A 163 4.06 13.41 -19.81
N ILE A 164 4.28 14.35 -18.89
CA ILE A 164 3.21 15.05 -18.16
C ILE A 164 3.45 16.56 -18.19
N GLN A 165 2.38 17.31 -18.46
CA GLN A 165 2.29 18.76 -18.35
C GLN A 165 1.03 19.12 -17.55
N VAL A 166 1.16 20.05 -16.61
CA VAL A 166 0.07 20.48 -15.73
C VAL A 166 -0.02 22.00 -15.78
N ASN A 167 -1.16 22.53 -16.23
CA ASN A 167 -1.35 23.97 -16.39
C ASN A 167 -1.69 24.68 -15.07
N ASN A 168 -2.53 24.06 -14.24
CA ASN A 168 -2.93 24.53 -12.92
C ASN A 168 -2.84 23.37 -11.91
N TRP A 169 -2.70 23.66 -10.62
CA TRP A 169 -2.63 22.63 -9.59
C TRP A 169 -3.40 23.00 -8.32
N LYS A 170 -3.76 21.97 -7.53
CA LYS A 170 -4.54 22.14 -6.30
C LYS A 170 -3.69 22.34 -5.06
N ILE A 171 -2.54 21.69 -4.99
CA ILE A 171 -1.71 21.65 -3.80
C ILE A 171 -0.35 22.27 -4.07
N GLU A 172 -0.04 23.32 -3.32
CA GLU A 172 1.32 23.81 -3.16
C GLU A 172 2.08 22.92 -2.17
N GLN A 173 3.19 22.34 -2.64
CA GLN A 173 3.98 21.43 -1.82
C GLN A 173 4.90 22.18 -0.85
N ALA A 174 4.96 21.70 0.39
CA ALA A 174 5.81 22.22 1.44
C ALA A 174 7.20 21.56 1.42
N ASP A 175 8.23 22.39 1.49
CA ASP A 175 9.64 21.97 1.59
C ASP A 175 10.15 22.10 3.03
N SER A 176 9.38 21.54 3.94
CA SER A 176 9.58 21.61 5.38
C SER A 176 8.94 20.39 6.03
N ASP A 177 9.23 20.20 7.30
CA ASP A 177 8.45 19.29 8.13
C ASP A 177 6.98 19.74 8.15
N LEU A 178 6.08 18.78 8.37
CA LEU A 178 4.66 19.01 8.53
C LEU A 178 4.17 18.43 9.86
N TYR A 179 3.10 19.01 10.39
CA TYR A 179 2.45 18.59 11.63
C TYR A 179 1.02 18.15 11.33
N VAL A 180 0.64 16.99 11.88
CA VAL A 180 -0.70 16.41 11.74
C VAL A 180 -1.25 16.10 13.13
N SER A 181 -2.54 16.34 13.33
CA SER A 181 -3.25 16.06 14.58
C SER A 181 -4.67 15.56 14.28
N PRO A 182 -5.24 14.63 15.08
CA PRO A 182 -6.61 14.19 14.89
C PRO A 182 -7.65 15.33 14.99
N ASP A 183 -7.31 16.39 15.74
CA ASP A 183 -8.11 17.60 15.91
C ASP A 183 -7.77 18.71 14.89
N GLY A 184 -6.84 18.44 13.96
CA GLY A 184 -6.43 19.38 12.92
C GLY A 184 -7.45 19.58 11.79
N ASP A 185 -7.04 20.32 10.77
CA ASP A 185 -7.81 20.57 9.55
C ASP A 185 -6.88 20.52 8.32
N ASP A 186 -7.25 19.80 7.27
CA ASP A 186 -6.47 19.75 6.03
C ASP A 186 -6.51 21.08 5.23
N GLN A 187 -7.30 22.07 5.67
CA GLN A 187 -7.19 23.45 5.22
C GLN A 187 -6.07 24.25 5.91
N ASN A 188 -5.52 23.75 7.02
CA ASN A 188 -4.42 24.40 7.71
C ASN A 188 -3.11 24.34 6.90
N SER A 189 -2.15 25.16 7.29
CA SER A 189 -0.83 25.19 6.66
C SER A 189 -0.06 23.89 6.89
N GLY A 190 -0.22 23.26 8.06
CA GLY A 190 0.58 22.12 8.49
C GLY A 190 2.01 22.46 8.88
N LEU A 191 2.39 23.74 8.87
CA LEU A 191 3.78 24.19 9.05
C LEU A 191 4.15 24.36 10.54
N SER A 192 3.18 24.24 11.44
CA SER A 192 3.39 24.30 12.88
C SER A 192 2.39 23.42 13.62
N PRO A 193 2.68 23.02 14.88
CA PRO A 193 1.73 22.31 15.73
C PRO A 193 0.44 23.09 16.04
N ASP A 194 0.44 24.42 15.90
CA ASP A 194 -0.73 25.29 16.16
C ASP A 194 -1.70 25.33 14.97
N GLU A 195 -1.21 25.03 13.77
CA GLU A 195 -2.01 24.88 12.54
C GLU A 195 -1.79 23.51 11.89
N PRO A 196 -2.08 22.39 12.60
CA PRO A 196 -1.78 21.06 12.10
C PRO A 196 -2.80 20.64 11.04
N LEU A 197 -2.33 19.84 10.08
CA LEU A 197 -3.20 19.10 9.16
C LEU A 197 -4.01 18.05 9.93
N LYS A 198 -5.06 17.52 9.31
CA LYS A 198 -5.90 16.50 9.92
C LYS A 198 -5.48 15.08 9.58
N THR A 199 -5.16 14.82 8.30
CA THR A 199 -4.90 13.47 7.80
C THR A 199 -3.45 13.27 7.36
N ILE A 200 -2.92 12.07 7.64
CA ILE A 200 -1.60 11.63 7.18
C ILE A 200 -1.60 11.55 5.65
N ALA A 201 -2.69 11.05 5.05
CA ALA A 201 -2.88 11.01 3.61
C ALA A 201 -2.68 12.38 2.93
N PHE A 202 -3.27 13.44 3.48
CA PHE A 202 -3.12 14.78 2.91
C PHE A 202 -1.71 15.35 3.15
N ALA A 203 -1.12 15.11 4.32
CA ALA A 203 0.26 15.51 4.61
C ALA A 203 1.26 14.89 3.61
N LEU A 204 1.08 13.62 3.23
CA LEU A 204 1.92 12.94 2.24
C LEU A 204 1.78 13.50 0.82
N ILE A 205 0.59 14.01 0.46
CA ILE A 205 0.39 14.77 -0.79
C ILE A 205 1.15 16.10 -0.73
N LYS A 206 1.06 16.81 0.39
CA LYS A 206 1.58 18.17 0.57
C LYS A 206 3.10 18.22 0.76
N ILE A 207 3.71 17.26 1.44
CA ILE A 207 5.15 17.27 1.69
C ILE A 207 5.96 16.96 0.43
N LYS A 208 7.07 17.67 0.24
CA LYS A 208 8.06 17.30 -0.78
C LYS A 208 8.85 16.06 -0.36
N SER A 209 9.20 15.26 -1.35
CA SER A 209 10.18 14.18 -1.22
C SER A 209 11.54 14.69 -1.70
N ASP A 210 12.56 14.56 -0.88
CA ASP A 210 13.94 14.95 -1.20
C ASP A 210 14.92 13.96 -0.57
N SER A 211 15.74 13.31 -1.41
CA SER A 211 16.72 12.32 -0.96
C SER A 211 17.93 12.92 -0.24
N ALA A 212 18.24 14.20 -0.47
CA ALA A 212 19.34 14.90 0.19
C ALA A 212 18.92 15.49 1.53
N ASN A 213 17.65 15.86 1.67
CA ASN A 213 17.09 16.48 2.86
C ASN A 213 15.67 15.95 3.16
N PRO A 214 15.53 14.67 3.54
CA PRO A 214 14.24 14.08 3.86
C PRO A 214 13.50 14.89 4.93
N LYS A 215 12.20 15.10 4.72
CA LYS A 215 11.34 15.82 5.66
C LYS A 215 10.54 14.87 6.52
N THR A 216 10.14 15.35 7.70
CA THR A 216 9.35 14.58 8.65
C THR A 216 7.92 15.09 8.73
N ILE A 217 6.97 14.17 8.71
CA ILE A 217 5.60 14.39 9.15
C ILE A 217 5.52 14.00 10.63
N HIS A 218 5.32 14.98 11.49
CA HIS A 218 5.16 14.82 12.93
C HIS A 218 3.68 14.61 13.27
N LEU A 219 3.37 13.50 13.95
CA LEU A 219 2.03 13.16 14.37
C LEU A 219 1.84 13.47 15.85
N ALA A 220 0.85 14.31 16.16
CA ALA A 220 0.39 14.51 17.52
C ALA A 220 -0.26 13.24 18.09
N GLU A 221 -0.37 13.19 19.41
CA GLU A 221 -1.05 12.11 20.13
C GLU A 221 -2.51 11.98 19.67
N GLY A 222 -2.99 10.74 19.59
CA GLY A 222 -4.37 10.37 19.30
C GLY A 222 -4.47 9.32 18.19
N THR A 223 -5.70 9.13 17.70
CA THR A 223 -6.05 8.05 16.76
C THR A 223 -6.38 8.62 15.39
N TYR A 224 -5.66 8.14 14.38
CA TYR A 224 -5.85 8.40 12.96
C TYR A 224 -6.56 7.20 12.36
N SER A 225 -7.81 7.40 11.96
CA SER A 225 -8.65 6.35 11.39
C SER A 225 -9.67 6.92 10.39
N PRO A 226 -10.27 6.07 9.54
CA PRO A 226 -11.33 6.49 8.63
C PRO A 226 -12.52 7.12 9.36
N SER A 227 -12.95 6.57 10.50
CA SER A 227 -14.14 7.10 11.21
C SER A 227 -13.86 8.33 12.06
N GLN A 228 -12.66 8.46 12.64
CA GLN A 228 -12.33 9.56 13.55
C GLN A 228 -11.78 10.78 12.81
N THR A 229 -10.83 10.57 11.90
CA THR A 229 -10.10 11.67 11.23
C THR A 229 -10.47 11.82 9.76
N GLY A 230 -11.16 10.83 9.18
CA GLY A 230 -11.35 10.74 7.73
C GLY A 230 -10.13 10.20 6.99
N GLU A 231 -9.20 9.55 7.72
CA GLU A 231 -7.97 8.99 7.18
C GLU A 231 -8.25 8.04 6.02
N LYS A 232 -7.33 8.01 5.05
CA LYS A 232 -7.44 7.16 3.87
C LYS A 232 -6.49 5.98 3.99
N LEU A 233 -7.02 4.78 3.76
CA LEU A 233 -6.28 3.52 3.93
C LEU A 233 -6.13 2.73 2.62
N ALA A 234 -5.10 1.90 2.47
CA ALA A 234 -3.90 1.92 3.29
C ALA A 234 -3.14 3.24 3.10
N ILE A 235 -2.36 3.66 4.09
CA ILE A 235 -1.51 4.85 3.97
C ILE A 235 -0.42 4.57 2.94
N GLY A 236 -0.47 5.25 1.78
CA GLY A 236 0.54 5.10 0.74
C GLY A 236 1.82 5.84 1.11
N LEU A 237 2.81 5.13 1.66
CA LEU A 237 4.09 5.73 2.08
C LEU A 237 4.91 6.23 0.87
N LYS A 238 5.74 7.24 1.10
CA LYS A 238 6.43 8.00 0.05
C LYS A 238 7.95 8.00 0.31
N SER A 239 8.75 7.79 -0.72
CA SER A 239 10.21 7.85 -0.62
C SER A 239 10.68 9.14 0.04
N TYR A 240 11.73 9.02 0.86
CA TYR A 240 12.44 10.14 1.50
C TYR A 240 11.51 11.07 2.30
N VAL A 241 10.51 10.47 2.96
CA VAL A 241 9.64 11.13 3.93
C VAL A 241 9.60 10.28 5.19
N ALA A 242 9.90 10.91 6.32
CA ALA A 242 9.78 10.31 7.63
C ALA A 242 8.37 10.51 8.21
N LEU A 243 7.88 9.54 8.97
CA LEU A 243 6.66 9.66 9.76
C LEU A 243 7.01 9.36 11.23
N GLU A 244 6.83 10.36 12.10
CA GLU A 244 7.20 10.26 13.51
C GLU A 244 6.02 10.61 14.40
N GLY A 245 5.59 9.65 15.23
CA GLY A 245 4.60 9.87 16.27
C GLY A 245 5.18 10.46 17.55
N ALA A 246 4.33 11.11 18.33
CA ALA A 246 4.69 11.65 19.64
C ALA A 246 5.20 10.55 20.60
N ALA A 247 4.55 9.39 20.59
CA ALA A 247 4.99 8.16 21.28
C ALA A 247 4.24 6.94 20.72
N ARG A 248 4.87 5.76 20.77
CA ARG A 248 4.31 4.49 20.26
C ARG A 248 2.91 4.22 20.80
N GLU A 249 2.71 4.33 22.11
CA GLU A 249 1.45 4.02 22.79
C GLU A 249 0.39 5.10 22.64
N LYS A 250 0.77 6.29 22.15
CA LYS A 250 -0.09 7.46 22.08
C LYS A 250 -0.46 7.89 20.67
N THR A 251 0.24 7.36 19.67
CA THR A 251 0.01 7.69 18.25
C THR A 251 -0.49 6.43 17.55
N VAL A 252 -1.78 6.39 17.25
CA VAL A 252 -2.45 5.17 16.78
C VAL A 252 -2.95 5.37 15.36
N VAL A 253 -2.55 4.51 14.44
CA VAL A 253 -3.21 4.34 13.14
C VAL A 253 -4.12 3.13 13.25
N ASP A 254 -5.44 3.36 13.28
CA ASP A 254 -6.44 2.31 13.39
C ASP A 254 -7.06 2.03 12.03
N ALA A 255 -6.84 0.82 11.51
CA ALA A 255 -7.39 0.40 10.24
C ALA A 255 -8.85 -0.06 10.32
N GLU A 256 -9.41 -0.16 11.52
CA GLU A 256 -10.82 -0.49 11.79
C GLU A 256 -11.29 -1.80 11.13
N ASN A 257 -10.36 -2.73 10.91
CA ASN A 257 -10.56 -3.95 10.13
C ASN A 257 -11.04 -3.74 8.68
N LYS A 258 -10.76 -2.57 8.08
CA LYS A 258 -11.23 -2.23 6.71
C LYS A 258 -10.21 -2.50 5.62
N SER A 259 -8.92 -2.41 5.94
CA SER A 259 -7.82 -2.64 5.02
C SER A 259 -6.54 -2.92 5.79
N HIS A 260 -5.44 -3.12 5.08
CA HIS A 260 -4.13 -3.04 5.66
C HIS A 260 -3.80 -1.60 6.08
N CYS A 261 -2.88 -1.43 7.03
CA CYS A 261 -2.61 -0.11 7.63
C CYS A 261 -1.82 0.81 6.69
N ALA A 262 -0.71 0.34 6.13
CA ALA A 262 0.12 1.12 5.22
C ALA A 262 0.71 0.29 4.08
N TYR A 263 1.09 0.97 3.00
CA TYR A 263 1.57 0.36 1.78
C TYR A 263 2.77 1.12 1.23
N LEU A 264 3.79 0.39 0.81
CA LEU A 264 4.90 0.91 0.00
C LEU A 264 4.83 0.28 -1.38
N LEU A 265 4.86 1.14 -2.39
CA LEU A 265 5.12 0.69 -3.75
C LEU A 265 6.54 0.11 -3.81
N SER A 266 6.75 -0.92 -4.63
CA SER A 266 8.11 -1.43 -4.82
C SER A 266 9.02 -0.35 -5.42
N ARG A 267 10.29 -0.35 -5.00
CA ARG A 267 11.35 0.63 -5.28
C ARG A 267 11.20 1.99 -4.59
N GLU A 268 10.29 2.12 -3.64
CA GLU A 268 10.35 3.25 -2.71
C GLU A 268 11.62 3.16 -1.85
N ASN A 269 12.11 4.31 -1.39
CA ASN A 269 13.44 4.41 -0.81
C ASN A 269 13.50 5.41 0.35
N GLY A 270 14.28 5.10 1.39
CA GLY A 270 14.56 6.02 2.48
C GLY A 270 13.31 6.22 3.35
N ILE A 271 12.77 5.11 3.82
CA ILE A 271 11.54 5.08 4.61
C ILE A 271 11.90 5.02 6.08
N PHE A 272 11.38 5.97 6.85
CA PHE A 272 11.59 6.04 8.29
C PHE A 272 10.24 6.19 8.98
N LEU A 273 9.85 5.17 9.75
CA LEU A 273 8.65 5.21 10.60
C LEU A 273 9.07 5.07 12.05
N LYS A 274 8.55 5.95 12.91
CA LYS A 274 8.89 5.94 14.32
C LYS A 274 7.71 6.25 15.24
N ASN A 275 7.63 5.58 16.39
CA ASN A 275 6.70 5.88 17.47
C ASN A 275 5.21 5.80 17.09
N ILE A 276 4.80 4.76 16.34
CA ILE A 276 3.41 4.61 15.87
C ILE A 276 2.90 3.20 16.17
N SER A 277 1.68 3.10 16.69
CA SER A 277 0.94 1.85 16.80
C SER A 277 -0.02 1.68 15.61
N PHE A 278 0.19 0.66 14.80
CA PHE A 278 -0.74 0.20 13.77
C PHE A 278 -1.64 -0.89 14.36
N ILE A 279 -2.95 -0.64 14.38
CA ILE A 279 -3.90 -1.56 15.01
C ILE A 279 -5.04 -1.94 14.06
N HIS A 280 -5.64 -3.11 14.29
CA HIS A 280 -6.77 -3.63 13.53
C HIS A 280 -6.56 -3.63 12.01
N GLY A 281 -5.31 -3.81 11.56
CA GLY A 281 -4.99 -4.06 10.17
C GLY A 281 -5.68 -5.33 9.69
N TYR A 282 -6.17 -5.34 8.45
CA TYR A 282 -6.99 -6.44 7.94
C TYR A 282 -6.69 -6.77 6.48
N GLY A 283 -5.97 -7.87 6.27
CA GLY A 283 -5.51 -8.33 4.95
C GLY A 283 -6.57 -9.13 4.18
N TYR A 284 -7.57 -9.70 4.86
CA TYR A 284 -8.59 -10.50 4.18
C TYR A 284 -9.45 -9.68 3.21
N HIS A 285 -9.63 -8.39 3.50
CA HIS A 285 -10.26 -7.50 2.55
C HIS A 285 -9.37 -7.38 1.32
N TYR A 286 -9.94 -7.77 0.17
CA TYR A 286 -9.34 -7.66 -1.14
C TYR A 286 -8.15 -8.58 -1.43
N PHE A 287 -8.08 -9.76 -0.80
CA PHE A 287 -7.05 -10.77 -1.05
C PHE A 287 -5.63 -10.19 -0.96
N VAL A 288 -5.42 -9.25 -0.03
CA VAL A 288 -4.09 -8.73 0.28
C VAL A 288 -3.47 -9.73 1.24
N THR A 289 -2.22 -10.09 1.05
CA THR A 289 -1.59 -11.09 1.93
C THR A 289 -1.12 -10.47 3.25
N THR A 290 -1.30 -9.16 3.45
CA THR A 290 -0.70 -8.42 4.57
C THR A 290 -1.71 -7.52 5.25
N ALA A 291 -1.67 -7.41 6.58
CA ALA A 291 -2.58 -6.57 7.37
C ALA A 291 -1.95 -5.31 7.95
N GLY A 292 -0.70 -5.33 8.43
CA GLY A 292 -0.05 -4.10 8.89
C GLY A 292 0.56 -3.33 7.72
N ILE A 293 1.80 -3.61 7.37
CA ILE A 293 2.53 -2.89 6.33
C ILE A 293 3.02 -3.84 5.22
N ASP A 294 2.67 -3.54 3.97
CA ASP A 294 3.36 -4.14 2.82
C ASP A 294 4.53 -3.26 2.40
N ALA A 295 5.76 -3.76 2.63
CA ALA A 295 7.00 -3.04 2.41
C ALA A 295 7.90 -3.69 1.35
N SER A 296 7.35 -4.51 0.45
CA SER A 296 8.15 -5.33 -0.46
C SER A 296 8.73 -4.58 -1.66
N GLY A 297 9.98 -4.90 -1.98
CA GLY A 297 10.75 -4.42 -3.12
C GLY A 297 11.36 -3.04 -2.91
N SER A 298 11.47 -2.59 -1.66
CA SER A 298 11.86 -1.22 -1.28
C SER A 298 13.25 -1.15 -0.66
N TYR A 299 13.77 0.07 -0.54
CA TYR A 299 15.15 0.33 -0.15
C TYR A 299 15.26 1.15 1.13
N ARG A 300 16.23 0.83 2.00
CA ARG A 300 16.57 1.55 3.23
C ARG A 300 15.33 1.83 4.07
N ILE A 301 14.81 0.77 4.69
CA ILE A 301 13.62 0.83 5.54
C ILE A 301 14.05 0.78 7.00
N ILE A 302 13.63 1.76 7.78
CA ILE A 302 13.89 1.84 9.22
C ILE A 302 12.57 2.00 9.94
N LEU A 303 12.28 1.04 10.81
CA LEU A 303 11.07 0.95 11.60
C LEU A 303 11.51 0.93 13.07
N ASP A 304 11.26 2.01 13.80
CA ASP A 304 11.72 2.16 15.18
C ASP A 304 10.56 2.42 16.12
N SER A 305 10.45 1.65 17.19
CA SER A 305 9.44 1.87 18.22
C SER A 305 8.01 1.84 17.65
N LEU A 306 7.74 0.87 16.79
CA LEU A 306 6.40 0.62 16.24
C LEU A 306 5.65 -0.42 17.07
N ALA A 307 4.32 -0.41 17.02
CA ALA A 307 3.51 -1.52 17.47
C ALA A 307 2.58 -2.02 16.36
N PHE A 308 2.40 -3.33 16.25
CA PHE A 308 1.42 -4.00 15.40
C PHE A 308 0.51 -4.82 16.30
N LEU A 309 -0.72 -4.36 16.51
CA LEU A 309 -1.62 -4.91 17.52
C LEU A 309 -2.94 -5.37 16.90
N ASN A 310 -3.32 -6.62 17.18
CA ASN A 310 -4.60 -7.19 16.76
C ASN A 310 -4.85 -7.09 15.24
N CYS A 311 -3.79 -7.17 14.43
CA CYS A 311 -3.90 -7.23 12.97
C CYS A 311 -4.23 -8.65 12.51
N SER A 312 -5.04 -8.81 11.46
CA SER A 312 -5.57 -10.10 10.99
C SER A 312 -5.40 -10.24 9.47
N SER A 313 -4.71 -11.29 9.01
CA SER A 313 -4.60 -11.59 7.57
C SER A 313 -4.42 -13.08 7.30
N ASP A 314 -4.71 -13.51 6.06
CA ASP A 314 -4.48 -14.88 5.62
C ASP A 314 -3.00 -15.29 5.73
N TYR A 315 -2.07 -14.33 5.69
CA TYR A 315 -0.64 -14.60 5.64
C TYR A 315 0.15 -13.70 6.60
N ASP A 316 0.46 -12.46 6.23
CA ASP A 316 1.37 -11.55 6.94
C ASP A 316 0.61 -10.54 7.83
N ALA A 317 0.38 -10.88 9.08
CA ALA A 317 -0.45 -10.09 9.97
C ALA A 317 0.20 -8.74 10.37
N GLY A 318 1.53 -8.73 10.57
CA GLY A 318 2.28 -7.51 10.92
C GLY A 318 2.88 -6.83 9.70
N ILE A 319 4.00 -7.34 9.20
CA ILE A 319 4.75 -6.72 8.10
C ILE A 319 5.27 -7.76 7.11
N THR A 320 5.21 -7.44 5.83
CA THR A 320 5.87 -8.22 4.76
C THR A 320 6.99 -7.42 4.11
N MET A 321 8.15 -8.05 3.96
CA MET A 321 9.41 -7.45 3.54
C MET A 321 10.12 -8.37 2.55
N GLY A 322 9.64 -8.36 1.31
CA GLY A 322 10.24 -9.13 0.23
C GLY A 322 11.20 -8.31 -0.61
N GLN A 323 12.35 -8.85 -1.01
CA GLN A 323 13.20 -8.25 -2.07
C GLN A 323 13.72 -6.84 -1.75
N ASN A 324 13.84 -6.51 -0.46
CA ASN A 324 14.37 -5.24 0.03
C ASN A 324 15.91 -5.26 0.05
N ASP A 325 16.58 -4.10 0.06
CA ASP A 325 18.05 -4.07 0.27
C ASP A 325 18.43 -4.20 1.76
N THR A 326 17.87 -3.38 2.62
CA THR A 326 18.20 -3.25 4.03
C THR A 326 16.96 -2.84 4.78
N THR A 327 16.59 -3.62 5.79
CA THR A 327 15.48 -3.31 6.68
C THR A 327 15.88 -3.42 8.15
N LEU A 328 15.64 -2.37 8.93
CA LEU A 328 15.86 -2.35 10.37
C LEU A 328 14.51 -2.29 11.08
N ILE A 329 14.25 -3.24 11.97
CA ILE A 329 13.12 -3.24 12.90
C ILE A 329 13.69 -3.13 14.31
N LEU A 330 13.43 -2.01 14.97
CA LEU A 330 14.03 -1.65 16.25
C LEU A 330 12.91 -1.40 17.27
N ASN A 331 13.11 -1.83 18.51
CA ASN A 331 12.27 -1.47 19.67
C ASN A 331 10.76 -1.71 19.46
N SER A 332 10.39 -2.65 18.58
CA SER A 332 9.02 -2.76 18.07
C SER A 332 8.27 -3.93 18.70
N LEU A 333 6.94 -3.79 18.79
CA LEU A 333 6.02 -4.76 19.38
C LEU A 333 5.11 -5.36 18.31
N PHE A 334 5.00 -6.68 18.25
CA PHE A 334 4.06 -7.42 17.42
C PHE A 334 3.22 -8.29 18.34
N GLN A 335 1.99 -7.89 18.63
CA GLN A 335 1.18 -8.54 19.65
C GLN A 335 -0.24 -8.88 19.19
N ASN A 336 -0.70 -10.09 19.56
CA ASN A 336 -2.06 -10.58 19.30
C ASN A 336 -2.44 -10.56 17.81
N ASN A 337 -1.46 -10.63 16.90
CA ASN A 337 -1.74 -10.65 15.48
C ASN A 337 -2.13 -12.05 15.03
N ARG A 338 -3.01 -12.12 14.03
CA ARG A 338 -3.59 -13.34 13.51
C ARG A 338 -3.22 -13.54 12.04
N GLY A 339 -2.47 -14.59 11.75
CA GLY A 339 -2.03 -14.92 10.40
C GLY A 339 -0.93 -15.98 10.42
N VAL A 340 -0.44 -16.34 9.23
CA VAL A 340 0.69 -17.27 9.11
C VAL A 340 1.97 -16.66 9.67
N THR A 341 2.17 -15.35 9.53
CA THR A 341 3.36 -14.67 10.02
C THR A 341 3.02 -13.33 10.67
N SER A 342 3.90 -12.83 11.54
CA SER A 342 3.88 -11.44 12.00
C SER A 342 4.93 -10.60 11.26
N ILE A 343 6.08 -11.18 10.97
CA ILE A 343 7.17 -10.58 10.20
C ILE A 343 7.57 -11.59 9.13
N ASN A 344 7.38 -11.22 7.86
CA ASN A 344 7.78 -12.04 6.73
C ASN A 344 8.91 -11.37 5.96
N ILE A 345 10.02 -12.09 5.78
CA ILE A 345 11.21 -11.64 5.07
C ILE A 345 11.50 -12.63 3.96
N TYR A 346 11.54 -12.16 2.71
CA TYR A 346 11.82 -13.08 1.62
C TYR A 346 12.65 -12.50 0.49
N ASN A 347 13.39 -13.36 -0.22
CA ASN A 347 14.08 -12.99 -1.45
C ASN A 347 13.71 -13.98 -2.56
N SER A 348 13.01 -13.49 -3.58
CA SER A 348 12.63 -14.27 -4.75
C SER A 348 13.28 -13.78 -6.05
N VAL A 349 14.25 -12.86 -5.95
CA VAL A 349 14.96 -12.34 -7.12
C VAL A 349 16.04 -13.32 -7.56
N PHE A 350 16.01 -13.71 -8.84
CA PHE A 350 17.03 -14.53 -9.50
C PHE A 350 18.29 -13.67 -9.76
N ASN A 351 19.03 -13.30 -8.71
CA ASN A 351 20.30 -12.58 -8.84
C ASN A 351 21.23 -12.86 -7.66
N LYS A 352 22.39 -13.47 -7.93
CA LYS A 352 23.40 -13.81 -6.91
C LYS A 352 24.01 -12.58 -6.23
N ASN A 353 23.92 -11.41 -6.85
CA ASN A 353 24.46 -10.15 -6.34
C ASN A 353 23.42 -9.34 -5.55
N HIS A 354 22.16 -9.77 -5.50
CA HIS A 354 21.12 -9.08 -4.74
C HIS A 354 20.99 -9.72 -3.35
N GLU A 355 21.66 -9.11 -2.38
CA GLU A 355 21.59 -9.50 -0.97
C GLU A 355 20.58 -8.63 -0.22
N ILE A 356 19.73 -9.27 0.59
CA ILE A 356 18.86 -8.61 1.55
C ILE A 356 19.58 -8.58 2.89
N PHE A 357 19.56 -7.43 3.55
CA PHE A 357 20.01 -7.26 4.91
C PHE A 357 18.84 -6.96 5.84
N PHE A 358 18.77 -7.62 6.99
CA PHE A 358 17.83 -7.22 8.03
C PHE A 358 18.43 -7.22 9.43
N ASN A 359 17.89 -6.38 10.29
CA ASN A 359 18.17 -6.40 11.72
C ASN A 359 16.86 -6.25 12.50
N ILE A 360 16.56 -7.23 13.36
CA ILE A 360 15.45 -7.17 14.32
C ILE A 360 16.08 -7.04 15.70
N SER A 361 15.95 -5.88 16.33
CA SER A 361 16.65 -5.55 17.57
C SER A 361 15.70 -5.04 18.63
N SER A 362 15.79 -5.62 19.83
CA SER A 362 15.02 -5.17 21.00
C SER A 362 13.50 -5.22 20.74
N CYS A 363 13.04 -6.19 19.97
CA CYS A 363 11.63 -6.35 19.60
C CYS A 363 10.94 -7.40 20.47
N GLN A 364 9.63 -7.24 20.66
CA GLN A 364 8.78 -8.21 21.33
C GLN A 364 7.72 -8.71 20.34
N ILE A 365 7.61 -10.03 20.20
CA ILE A 365 6.71 -10.72 19.29
C ILE A 365 5.91 -11.70 20.14
N LEU A 366 4.73 -11.29 20.58
CA LEU A 366 4.00 -11.90 21.69
C LEU A 366 2.60 -12.33 21.27
N ASN A 367 2.15 -13.50 21.72
CA ASN A 367 0.73 -13.92 21.60
C ASN A 367 0.19 -13.93 20.15
N ASN A 368 1.04 -14.11 19.15
CA ASN A 368 0.60 -14.18 17.77
C ASN A 368 0.06 -15.59 17.47
N MET A 369 -0.93 -15.69 16.61
CA MET A 369 -1.59 -16.98 16.37
C MET A 369 -2.04 -17.14 14.93
N TYR A 370 -2.30 -18.37 14.51
CA TYR A 370 -2.96 -18.61 13.23
C TYR A 370 -4.41 -18.14 13.28
N ASP A 371 -4.89 -17.51 12.21
CA ASP A 371 -6.31 -17.16 12.11
C ASP A 371 -7.15 -18.36 11.64
N SER A 372 -7.73 -19.08 12.60
CA SER A 372 -8.58 -20.25 12.33
C SER A 372 -9.99 -19.90 11.86
N THR A 373 -10.37 -18.62 11.83
CA THR A 373 -11.75 -18.20 11.54
C THR A 373 -12.09 -18.24 10.04
N LEU A 374 -11.12 -18.44 9.16
CA LEU A 374 -11.28 -18.29 7.71
C LEU A 374 -10.77 -19.54 6.95
N ILE A 375 -11.66 -20.53 6.86
CA ILE A 375 -11.38 -21.93 6.48
C ILE A 375 -11.06 -22.17 4.98
N ASN A 376 -11.07 -21.18 4.08
CA ASN A 376 -11.35 -21.47 2.65
C ASN A 376 -10.48 -20.79 1.56
N ASN A 377 -9.18 -20.59 1.80
CA ASN A 377 -8.29 -20.03 0.75
C ASN A 377 -7.34 -21.03 0.07
N GLY A 378 -7.54 -22.35 0.25
CA GLY A 378 -6.77 -23.38 -0.46
C GLY A 378 -5.30 -23.49 -0.05
N PHE A 379 -4.88 -22.75 0.97
CA PHE A 379 -3.63 -22.99 1.68
C PHE A 379 -3.93 -23.92 2.84
N ASP A 380 -3.52 -25.18 2.74
CA ASP A 380 -3.60 -26.17 3.83
C ASP A 380 -2.69 -25.82 5.03
N LYS A 381 -2.09 -24.62 5.04
CA LYS A 381 -1.13 -24.18 6.06
C LYS A 381 -1.86 -23.52 7.23
N LYS A 382 -2.25 -24.37 8.17
CA LYS A 382 -2.84 -24.05 9.47
C LYS A 382 -1.74 -23.75 10.52
N LEU A 383 -0.79 -22.89 10.14
CA LEU A 383 0.48 -22.69 10.84
C LEU A 383 0.67 -21.22 11.25
N CYS A 384 1.18 -20.96 12.46
CA CYS A 384 1.73 -19.66 12.85
C CYS A 384 3.26 -19.69 13.00
N ILE A 385 3.96 -18.86 12.24
CA ILE A 385 5.41 -18.61 12.28
C ILE A 385 5.61 -17.10 12.46
N PRO A 386 5.82 -16.59 13.68
CA PRO A 386 5.88 -15.16 13.93
C PRO A 386 6.95 -14.45 13.09
N ILE A 387 8.12 -15.07 12.90
CA ILE A 387 9.17 -14.58 12.00
C ILE A 387 9.48 -15.63 10.93
N SER A 388 9.07 -15.37 9.69
CA SER A 388 9.37 -16.20 8.52
C SER A 388 10.46 -15.56 7.68
N ILE A 389 11.49 -16.33 7.35
CA ILE A 389 12.60 -15.90 6.50
C ILE A 389 12.82 -16.95 5.42
N TYR A 390 12.68 -16.60 4.14
CA TYR A 390 12.91 -17.57 3.07
C TYR A 390 13.48 -17.00 1.77
N THR A 391 14.16 -17.85 1.01
CA THR A 391 14.56 -17.55 -0.38
C THR A 391 13.92 -18.54 -1.33
N ASP A 392 13.35 -18.08 -2.44
CA ASP A 392 12.80 -18.97 -3.47
C ASP A 392 13.93 -19.61 -4.31
N ASN A 393 13.82 -20.93 -4.54
CA ASN A 393 14.64 -21.75 -5.45
C ASN A 393 16.09 -22.11 -5.04
N TYR A 394 16.23 -23.35 -4.56
CA TYR A 394 17.48 -24.10 -4.43
C TYR A 394 18.13 -24.36 -5.82
N PRO A 395 19.46 -24.35 -6.00
CA PRO A 395 20.50 -24.17 -4.98
C PRO A 395 21.22 -22.80 -4.96
N ASN A 396 20.87 -21.78 -5.76
CA ASN A 396 21.85 -20.70 -6.06
C ASN A 396 21.34 -19.26 -6.29
N LEU A 397 20.24 -18.82 -5.69
CA LEU A 397 19.64 -17.51 -6.02
C LEU A 397 18.99 -16.81 -4.82
N GLY A 398 19.28 -15.51 -4.69
CA GLY A 398 18.91 -14.69 -3.54
C GLY A 398 19.75 -15.04 -2.30
N LYS A 399 20.23 -14.04 -1.57
CA LYS A 399 20.86 -14.24 -0.26
C LYS A 399 20.20 -13.31 0.74
N ILE A 400 19.97 -13.81 1.94
CA ILE A 400 19.50 -12.99 3.07
C ILE A 400 20.55 -13.08 4.17
N ASN A 401 21.04 -11.94 4.64
CA ASN A 401 21.86 -11.84 5.82
C ASN A 401 21.08 -11.08 6.89
N GLY A 402 20.95 -11.63 8.09
CA GLY A 402 20.27 -10.89 9.13
C GLY A 402 20.62 -11.28 10.54
N THR A 403 20.25 -10.39 11.46
CA THR A 403 20.45 -10.58 12.89
C THR A 403 19.14 -10.34 13.63
N ILE A 404 18.84 -11.22 14.58
CA ILE A 404 17.83 -11.03 15.61
C ILE A 404 18.57 -10.89 16.93
N ILE A 405 18.42 -9.76 17.61
CA ILE A 405 19.16 -9.45 18.82
C ILE A 405 18.26 -8.88 19.91
N ASN A 406 18.51 -9.28 21.17
CA ASN A 406 17.80 -8.79 22.36
C ASN A 406 16.26 -8.86 22.22
N SER A 407 15.74 -9.84 21.48
CA SER A 407 14.33 -9.89 21.12
C SER A 407 13.62 -11.04 21.84
N GLU A 408 12.32 -10.87 22.08
CA GLU A 408 11.46 -11.85 22.73
C GLU A 408 10.42 -12.36 21.75
N ILE A 409 10.34 -13.68 21.56
CA ILE A 409 9.39 -14.35 20.68
C ILE A 409 8.71 -15.46 21.47
N THR A 410 7.55 -15.14 22.06
CA THR A 410 6.89 -16.01 23.03
C THR A 410 5.39 -16.09 22.85
N ASN A 411 4.79 -17.14 23.41
CA ASN A 411 3.34 -17.33 23.46
C ASN A 411 2.68 -17.42 22.07
N THR A 412 3.41 -17.91 21.07
CA THR A 412 2.84 -18.15 19.74
C THR A 412 1.93 -19.37 19.79
N LEU A 413 0.69 -19.23 19.30
CA LEU A 413 -0.27 -20.33 19.26
C LEU A 413 -0.50 -20.79 17.81
N ASP A 414 -0.11 -22.03 17.54
CA ASP A 414 -0.46 -22.71 16.30
C ASP A 414 -1.93 -23.18 16.32
N SER A 415 -2.48 -23.51 15.15
CA SER A 415 -3.75 -24.23 15.11
C SER A 415 -3.50 -25.73 15.00
N ALA A 416 -3.72 -26.44 16.12
CA ALA A 416 -3.56 -27.86 16.44
C ALA A 416 -4.04 -28.95 15.44
N VAL A 417 -3.99 -28.76 14.12
CA VAL A 417 -4.79 -29.57 13.18
C VAL A 417 -3.95 -30.42 12.23
N ASP A 418 -2.65 -30.19 12.08
CA ASP A 418 -1.79 -31.07 11.28
C ASP A 418 -0.60 -31.64 12.08
N ASN A 419 -0.79 -32.87 12.58
CA ASN A 419 0.22 -33.63 13.31
C ASN A 419 1.40 -34.10 12.43
N SER A 420 1.41 -33.79 11.12
CA SER A 420 2.44 -34.25 10.18
C SER A 420 3.57 -33.25 9.92
N LEU A 421 3.45 -32.00 10.39
CA LEU A 421 4.48 -30.97 10.28
C LEU A 421 4.93 -30.51 11.68
N PRO A 422 6.24 -30.30 11.94
CA PRO A 422 6.70 -29.81 13.22
C PRO A 422 6.28 -28.34 13.45
N VAL A 423 5.09 -28.19 14.03
CA VAL A 423 4.72 -27.47 15.25
C VAL A 423 5.41 -26.12 15.59
N SER A 424 4.63 -25.02 15.62
CA SER A 424 4.92 -23.67 16.17
C SER A 424 6.39 -23.25 16.24
N ASN A 425 6.86 -22.58 15.19
CA ASN A 425 8.22 -22.06 15.12
C ASN A 425 8.22 -20.56 15.40
N GLY A 426 8.85 -20.13 16.51
CA GLY A 426 9.06 -18.70 16.77
C GLY A 426 9.80 -18.01 15.62
N VAL A 427 10.76 -18.72 15.00
CA VAL A 427 11.49 -18.27 13.80
C VAL A 427 11.63 -19.44 12.83
N SER A 428 11.32 -19.22 11.54
CA SER A 428 11.61 -20.15 10.45
C SER A 428 12.58 -19.52 9.46
N ALA A 429 13.61 -20.26 9.05
CA ALA A 429 14.59 -19.82 8.06
C ALA A 429 14.81 -20.93 7.02
N THR A 430 14.45 -20.69 5.75
CA THR A 430 14.56 -21.67 4.66
C THR A 430 15.31 -21.12 3.44
N GLY A 431 16.37 -21.81 3.00
CA GLY A 431 17.13 -21.45 1.79
C GLY A 431 18.49 -20.81 2.07
N ASN A 432 18.94 -19.89 1.21
CA ASN A 432 20.27 -19.27 1.29
C ASN A 432 20.29 -18.09 2.28
N ILE A 433 20.32 -18.43 3.57
CA ILE A 433 20.17 -17.48 4.67
C ILE A 433 21.37 -17.60 5.62
N GLN A 434 21.98 -16.45 5.95
CA GLN A 434 22.88 -16.30 7.08
C GLN A 434 22.15 -15.54 8.19
N LEU A 435 21.80 -16.25 9.27
CA LEU A 435 21.03 -15.70 10.39
C LEU A 435 21.81 -15.81 11.70
N ASN A 436 21.98 -14.69 12.40
CA ASN A 436 22.48 -14.66 13.77
C ASN A 436 21.33 -14.39 14.73
N ILE A 437 21.21 -15.20 15.80
CA ILE A 437 20.26 -14.95 16.89
C ILE A 437 21.07 -14.77 18.17
N ILE A 438 20.98 -13.58 18.80
CA ILE A 438 21.86 -13.16 19.89
C ILE A 438 20.99 -12.67 21.04
N ASN A 439 21.26 -13.13 22.28
CA ASN A 439 20.56 -12.68 23.50
C ASN A 439 19.03 -12.61 23.37
N SER A 440 18.42 -13.54 22.64
CA SER A 440 17.00 -13.52 22.33
C SER A 440 16.28 -14.69 23.01
N THR A 441 15.07 -14.44 23.48
CA THR A 441 14.21 -15.45 24.12
C THR A 441 13.25 -16.00 23.09
N ILE A 442 13.27 -17.31 22.87
CA ILE A 442 12.28 -18.02 22.05
C ILE A 442 11.71 -19.14 22.92
N GLY A 443 10.47 -19.02 23.35
CA GLY A 443 9.90 -19.92 24.35
C GLY A 443 8.38 -19.87 24.41
N ASP A 444 7.76 -20.81 25.10
CA ASP A 444 6.30 -20.86 25.31
C ASP A 444 5.49 -20.78 24.00
N ASN A 445 5.98 -21.39 22.93
CA ASN A 445 5.27 -21.47 21.65
C ASN A 445 4.55 -22.83 21.60
N PHE A 446 3.24 -22.81 21.44
CA PHE A 446 2.33 -23.95 21.61
C PHE A 446 1.69 -24.37 20.29
N THR A 447 1.21 -25.61 20.28
CA THR A 447 0.51 -26.21 19.14
C THR A 447 -0.87 -26.70 19.45
#